data_AF-A0A661Q9S3-F1
#
_entry.id   AF-A0A661Q9S3-F1
#
_cell.length_a   1.000
_cell.length_b   1.000
_cell.length_c   1.000
_cell.angle_alpha   90.00
_cell.angle_beta   90.00
_cell.angle_gamma   90.00
#
_symmetry.space_group_name_H-M   'P 1'
#
loop_
_entity.id
_entity.type
_entity.pdbx_description
1 polymer ?
#
loop_
_entity_poly.entity_id
_entity_poly.type
_entity_poly.pdbx_seq_one_letter_code
_entity_poly.pdbx_strand_id
1 'polypeptide(L)'
;MDKRTLLAFVLSFAVLFLWSVFFTPSQQKAPDKKQPQSTEMRQGEASQGQISPEAAPAPKGIELPISEEREIREKVILVETPLYKAQISNVGPTIRSFKLKGYRQTIEPSSPLVDLVDQGVRDHFLWIGYTTNKSGENESEILETNATDLKLDRNSPPKEIRFYGKTKTGLYVEKDLKIYPDRYQIDGRVKVVNQGPQSVEGRFAARVNGMPPKKKEGYYAPFTGLVALADGKIKEFKFKKKKPKKDLEGNLQWVAYQKNYFICAIVPE
;
A
#
# COMPACT_ATOMS: atom_id res chain seq x y z
N MET A 1 -50.10 -27.54 14.31
CA MET A 1 -48.77 -28.19 14.24
C MET A 1 -48.96 -29.67 14.50
N ASP A 2 -48.59 -30.52 13.56
CA ASP A 2 -48.72 -31.97 13.72
C ASP A 2 -47.76 -32.49 14.79
N LYS A 3 -48.20 -33.47 15.59
CA LYS A 3 -47.41 -34.07 16.68
C LYS A 3 -46.04 -34.57 16.22
N ARG A 4 -45.94 -34.97 14.95
CA ARG A 4 -44.69 -35.43 14.30
C ARG A 4 -43.69 -34.28 14.10
N THR A 5 -44.18 -33.09 13.76
CA THR A 5 -43.35 -31.89 13.57
C THR A 5 -42.82 -31.37 14.91
N LEU A 6 -43.65 -31.41 15.96
CA LEU A 6 -43.23 -31.05 17.32
C LEU A 6 -42.15 -32.03 17.82
N LEU A 7 -42.35 -33.34 17.61
CA LEU A 7 -41.40 -34.37 17.99
C LEU A 7 -40.05 -34.21 17.27
N ALA A 8 -40.07 -33.89 15.97
CA ALA A 8 -38.86 -33.64 15.19
C ALA A 8 -38.08 -32.41 15.69
N PHE A 9 -38.78 -31.34 16.09
CA PHE A 9 -38.14 -30.16 16.67
C PHE A 9 -37.47 -30.48 18.01
N VAL A 10 -38.15 -31.22 18.89
CA VAL A 10 -37.60 -31.63 20.19
C VAL A 10 -36.38 -32.54 20.02
N LEU A 11 -36.44 -33.50 19.09
CA LEU A 11 -35.31 -34.38 18.78
C LEU A 11 -34.11 -33.62 18.20
N SER A 12 -34.35 -32.66 17.30
CA SER A 12 -33.29 -31.82 16.73
C SER A 12 -32.59 -31.00 17.81
N PHE A 13 -33.35 -30.39 18.73
CA PHE A 13 -32.79 -29.68 19.88
C PHE A 13 -32.00 -30.61 20.81
N ALA A 14 -32.52 -31.82 21.09
CA ALA A 14 -31.82 -32.78 21.93
C ALA A 14 -30.45 -33.19 21.35
N VAL A 15 -30.37 -33.42 20.03
CA VAL A 15 -29.11 -33.75 19.34
C VAL A 15 -28.10 -32.59 19.44
N LEU A 16 -28.54 -31.35 19.22
CA LEU A 16 -27.67 -30.17 19.36
C LEU A 16 -27.19 -29.98 20.81
N PHE A 17 -28.07 -30.26 21.79
CA PHE A 17 -27.74 -30.14 23.21
C PHE A 17 -26.70 -31.19 23.63
N LEU A 18 -26.90 -32.45 23.21
CA LEU A 18 -25.94 -33.54 23.43
C LEU A 18 -24.60 -33.24 22.76
N TRP A 19 -24.60 -32.74 21.53
CA TRP A 19 -23.36 -32.36 20.84
C TRP A 19 -22.63 -31.23 21.55
N SER A 20 -23.35 -30.18 21.99
CA SER A 20 -22.78 -29.07 22.75
C SER A 20 -22.16 -29.53 24.08
N VAL A 21 -22.83 -30.40 24.84
CA VAL A 21 -22.32 -30.89 26.13
C VAL A 21 -21.08 -31.80 25.94
N PHE A 22 -21.06 -32.64 24.91
CA PHE A 22 -19.94 -33.55 24.68
C PHE A 22 -18.74 -32.92 23.98
N PHE A 23 -18.94 -31.87 23.17
CA PHE A 23 -17.89 -31.33 22.29
C PHE A 23 -17.55 -29.84 22.50
N THR A 24 -18.13 -29.15 23.47
CA THR A 24 -17.70 -27.77 23.77
C THR A 24 -16.53 -27.76 24.75
N PRO A 25 -15.30 -27.37 24.34
CA PRO A 25 -14.19 -27.18 25.27
C PRO A 25 -14.52 -26.05 26.26
N SER A 26 -14.31 -26.33 27.55
CA SER A 26 -14.48 -25.37 28.63
C SER A 26 -13.68 -24.10 28.35
N GLN A 27 -14.38 -22.96 28.26
CA GLN A 27 -13.79 -21.63 28.25
C GLN A 27 -12.97 -21.45 29.53
N GLN A 28 -11.65 -21.62 29.43
CA GLN A 28 -10.71 -21.26 30.48
C GLN A 28 -10.76 -19.75 30.65
N LYS A 29 -11.33 -19.30 31.78
CA LYS A 29 -11.19 -17.95 32.29
C LYS A 29 -9.69 -17.63 32.39
N ALA A 30 -9.25 -16.60 31.69
CA ALA A 30 -7.94 -15.99 31.91
C ALA A 30 -7.88 -15.47 33.36
N PRO A 31 -6.84 -15.78 34.14
CA PRO A 31 -6.65 -15.19 35.46
C PRO A 31 -6.24 -13.72 35.33
N ASP A 32 -7.04 -12.86 35.95
CA ASP A 32 -6.68 -11.48 36.29
C ASP A 32 -5.71 -11.48 37.48
N LYS A 33 -4.56 -10.78 37.35
CA LYS A 33 -3.59 -10.34 38.38
C LYS A 33 -2.29 -9.96 37.65
N LYS A 34 -1.59 -8.86 37.92
CA LYS A 34 -1.68 -7.78 38.91
C LYS A 34 -0.69 -6.71 38.45
N GLN A 35 -1.07 -5.46 38.58
CA GLN A 35 -0.21 -4.28 38.45
C GLN A 35 0.74 -4.18 39.67
N PRO A 36 2.02 -3.83 39.48
CA PRO A 36 2.81 -3.20 40.54
C PRO A 36 2.96 -1.71 40.26
N GLN A 37 2.56 -0.92 41.24
CA GLN A 37 2.80 0.51 41.35
C GLN A 37 4.13 0.72 42.10
N SER A 38 4.94 1.63 41.55
CA SER A 38 5.98 2.49 42.13
C SER A 38 6.87 2.01 43.29
N THR A 39 8.18 2.15 43.10
CA THR A 39 9.08 2.54 44.19
C THR A 39 10.00 3.64 43.68
N GLU A 40 10.04 4.72 44.45
CA GLU A 40 10.75 5.95 44.21
C GLU A 40 12.13 5.92 44.87
N MET A 41 13.03 6.77 44.36
CA MET A 41 14.23 7.33 44.98
C MET A 41 15.52 6.50 45.03
N ARG A 42 16.51 6.91 44.22
CA ARG A 42 17.66 7.66 44.78
C ARG A 42 18.43 8.47 43.74
N GLN A 43 18.81 9.65 44.23
CA GLN A 43 19.55 10.75 43.67
C GLN A 43 21.04 10.43 43.55
N GLY A 44 21.68 10.94 42.49
CA GLY A 44 23.13 10.99 42.30
C GLY A 44 23.48 12.10 41.33
N GLU A 45 24.17 13.12 41.83
CA GLU A 45 24.55 14.36 41.15
C GLU A 45 25.67 14.21 40.10
N ALA A 46 25.59 15.12 39.12
CA ALA A 46 26.65 15.88 38.44
C ALA A 46 27.83 15.17 37.76
N SER A 47 27.95 15.42 36.45
CA SER A 47 29.09 16.21 35.94
C SER A 47 28.74 16.93 34.65
N GLN A 48 29.00 18.24 34.64
CA GLN A 48 29.04 19.08 33.44
C GLN A 48 30.20 18.64 32.54
N GLY A 49 29.95 18.64 31.23
CA GLY A 49 30.94 18.52 30.18
C GLY A 49 30.47 19.36 29.00
N GLN A 50 30.91 20.62 29.00
CA GLN A 50 30.63 21.64 28.01
C GLN A 50 31.60 21.46 26.84
N ILE A 51 31.09 21.24 25.62
CA ILE A 51 31.86 21.44 24.39
C ILE A 51 30.95 22.10 23.35
N SER A 52 31.46 23.22 22.84
CA SER A 52 30.84 24.15 21.89
C SER A 52 30.61 23.52 20.51
N PRO A 53 29.72 24.09 19.67
CA PRO A 53 29.46 23.59 18.31
C PRO A 53 30.56 24.05 17.36
N GLU A 54 31.28 23.09 16.78
CA GLU A 54 32.17 23.38 15.65
C GLU A 54 31.39 23.30 14.34
N ALA A 55 31.41 24.41 13.61
CA ALA A 55 30.77 24.58 12.32
C ALA A 55 31.53 23.75 11.25
N ALA A 56 30.85 22.76 10.68
CA ALA A 56 31.33 22.07 9.50
C ALA A 56 30.99 22.89 8.23
N PRO A 57 31.90 22.97 7.23
CA PRO A 57 31.74 23.85 6.06
C PRO A 57 30.62 23.39 5.13
N ALA A 58 30.04 24.36 4.42
CA ALA A 58 28.99 24.20 3.43
C ALA A 58 29.28 23.08 2.39
N PRO A 59 28.25 22.34 1.94
CA PRO A 59 28.41 21.38 0.87
C PRO A 59 28.81 22.12 -0.42
N LYS A 60 29.97 21.74 -0.98
CA LYS A 60 30.37 22.06 -2.35
C LYS A 60 29.24 21.71 -3.30
N GLY A 61 28.95 22.63 -4.22
CA GLY A 61 27.92 22.49 -5.24
C GLY A 61 28.01 21.13 -5.93
N ILE A 62 26.89 20.43 -5.96
CA ILE A 62 26.73 19.27 -6.82
C ILE A 62 26.56 19.84 -8.24
N GLU A 63 27.64 19.86 -9.01
CA GLU A 63 27.58 20.10 -10.43
C GLU A 63 26.97 18.84 -11.07
N LEU A 64 25.65 18.84 -11.21
CA LEU A 64 24.93 17.83 -11.97
C LEU A 64 25.02 18.18 -13.46
N PRO A 65 25.23 17.18 -14.34
CA PRO A 65 25.34 17.43 -15.76
C PRO A 65 24.06 18.10 -16.25
N ILE A 66 24.24 19.23 -16.93
CA ILE A 66 23.21 19.86 -17.75
C ILE A 66 22.92 18.84 -18.86
N SER A 67 21.88 18.05 -18.68
CA SER A 67 21.43 17.14 -19.73
C SER A 67 20.88 17.98 -20.86
N GLU A 68 21.52 17.87 -22.02
CA GLU A 68 20.91 18.12 -23.32
C GLU A 68 19.52 17.45 -23.35
N GLU A 69 18.57 18.08 -24.05
CA GLU A 69 17.18 17.62 -24.14
C GLU A 69 17.12 16.28 -24.87
N ARG A 70 17.38 15.22 -24.11
CA ARG A 70 17.28 13.83 -24.54
C ARG A 70 15.80 13.50 -24.56
N GLU A 71 15.29 13.09 -25.71
CA GLU A 71 13.92 12.60 -25.82
C GLU A 71 13.72 11.41 -24.87
N ILE A 72 13.02 11.64 -23.75
CA ILE A 72 12.75 10.62 -22.74
C ILE A 72 11.71 9.67 -23.33
N ARG A 73 12.13 8.43 -23.61
CA ARG A 73 11.24 7.42 -24.20
C ARG A 73 10.40 6.74 -23.12
N GLU A 74 9.16 6.40 -23.48
CA GLU A 74 8.36 5.51 -22.66
C GLU A 74 8.99 4.12 -22.58
N LYS A 75 9.03 3.57 -21.37
CA LYS A 75 9.64 2.29 -21.04
C LYS A 75 8.85 1.57 -19.97
N VAL A 76 8.74 0.25 -20.11
CA VAL A 76 8.23 -0.65 -19.08
C VAL A 76 9.38 -1.51 -18.58
N ILE A 77 9.55 -1.57 -17.26
CA ILE A 77 10.51 -2.40 -16.55
C ILE A 77 9.78 -3.66 -16.08
N LEU A 78 10.29 -4.83 -16.46
CA LEU A 78 9.78 -6.11 -15.97
C LEU A 78 10.50 -6.48 -14.68
N VAL A 79 9.73 -6.81 -13.65
CA VAL A 79 10.26 -7.27 -12.35
C VAL A 79 9.74 -8.67 -12.10
N GLU A 80 10.63 -9.62 -11.90
CA GLU A 80 10.31 -11.00 -11.55
C GLU A 80 10.98 -11.37 -10.22
N THR A 81 10.18 -11.73 -9.23
CA THR A 81 10.61 -12.26 -7.94
C THR A 81 10.09 -13.70 -7.75
N PRO A 82 10.49 -14.45 -6.73
CA PRO A 82 9.85 -15.74 -6.41
C PRO A 82 8.34 -15.65 -6.18
N LEU A 83 7.82 -14.49 -5.73
CA LEU A 83 6.42 -14.32 -5.32
C LEU A 83 5.52 -13.71 -6.40
N TYR A 84 6.07 -12.86 -7.28
CA TYR A 84 5.27 -12.12 -8.25
C TYR A 84 6.02 -11.77 -9.54
N LYS A 85 5.25 -11.34 -10.55
CA LYS A 85 5.74 -10.65 -11.75
C LYS A 85 5.06 -9.30 -11.84
N ALA A 86 5.83 -8.21 -11.95
CA ALA A 86 5.30 -6.87 -12.07
C ALA A 86 5.79 -6.18 -13.35
N GLN A 87 5.00 -5.23 -13.85
CA GLN A 87 5.35 -4.34 -14.94
C GLN A 87 5.27 -2.91 -14.42
N ILE A 88 6.39 -2.19 -14.44
CA ILE A 88 6.47 -0.82 -13.92
C ILE A 88 6.72 0.13 -15.09
N SER A 89 5.85 1.12 -15.28
CA SER A 89 6.01 2.15 -16.31
C SER A 89 6.91 3.28 -15.81
N ASN A 90 7.67 3.92 -16.68
CA ASN A 90 8.29 5.23 -16.38
C ASN A 90 7.35 6.43 -16.61
N VAL A 91 6.21 6.21 -17.26
CA VAL A 91 5.14 7.21 -17.39
C VAL A 91 4.38 7.29 -16.07
N GLY A 92 4.59 8.39 -15.33
CA GLY A 92 4.07 8.63 -13.99
C GLY A 92 4.27 7.41 -13.10
N PRO A 93 5.52 7.08 -12.68
CA PRO A 93 5.92 5.74 -12.28
C PRO A 93 4.85 4.94 -11.55
N THR A 94 4.24 4.01 -12.29
CA THR A 94 3.05 3.27 -11.89
C THR A 94 3.23 1.78 -12.20
N ILE A 95 2.47 0.95 -11.49
CA ILE A 95 2.46 -0.50 -11.66
C ILE A 95 1.33 -0.85 -12.63
N ARG A 96 1.67 -1.30 -13.84
CA ARG A 96 0.71 -1.68 -14.90
C ARG A 96 0.18 -3.10 -14.75
N SER A 97 0.92 -3.96 -14.05
CA SER A 97 0.55 -5.35 -13.78
C SER A 97 1.30 -5.82 -12.54
N PHE A 98 0.65 -6.61 -11.69
CA PHE A 98 1.24 -7.24 -10.51
C PHE A 98 0.62 -8.63 -10.32
N LYS A 99 1.24 -9.63 -10.96
CA LYS A 99 0.76 -11.01 -11.00
C LYS A 99 1.36 -11.84 -9.88
N LEU A 100 0.52 -12.46 -9.06
CA LEU A 100 0.94 -13.26 -7.93
C LEU A 100 1.19 -14.71 -8.37
N LYS A 101 2.44 -15.21 -8.24
CA LYS A 101 2.84 -16.53 -8.75
C LYS A 101 2.15 -17.70 -8.03
N GLY A 102 1.75 -17.50 -6.77
CA GLY A 102 1.08 -18.51 -5.95
C GLY A 102 -0.44 -18.58 -6.13
N TYR A 103 -1.05 -17.70 -6.93
CA TYR A 103 -2.51 -17.54 -6.98
C TYR A 103 -3.03 -17.56 -8.40
N ARG A 104 -4.03 -18.40 -8.67
CA ARG A 104 -4.74 -18.50 -9.95
C ARG A 104 -6.14 -17.93 -9.85
N GLN A 105 -6.69 -17.47 -10.97
CA GLN A 105 -8.03 -16.90 -11.02
C GLN A 105 -9.14 -17.95 -10.80
N THR A 106 -8.87 -19.21 -11.15
CA THR A 106 -9.76 -20.36 -10.95
C THR A 106 -8.93 -21.58 -10.52
N ILE A 107 -9.61 -22.65 -10.13
CA ILE A 107 -8.97 -23.92 -9.71
C ILE A 107 -8.29 -24.68 -10.85
N GLU A 108 -8.59 -24.31 -12.10
CA GLU A 108 -8.04 -24.97 -13.28
C GLU A 108 -6.51 -24.82 -13.32
N PRO A 109 -5.74 -25.89 -13.58
CA PRO A 109 -4.27 -25.82 -13.61
C PRO A 109 -3.71 -24.82 -14.64
N SER A 110 -4.42 -24.63 -15.76
CA SER A 110 -4.06 -23.68 -16.83
C SER A 110 -4.55 -22.25 -16.57
N SER A 111 -5.27 -22.02 -15.48
CA SER A 111 -5.85 -20.72 -15.16
C SER A 111 -4.77 -19.64 -15.01
N PRO A 112 -4.98 -18.44 -15.58
CA PRO A 112 -4.03 -17.35 -15.44
C PRO A 112 -3.82 -16.96 -13.98
N LEU A 113 -2.65 -16.38 -13.70
CA LEU A 113 -2.35 -15.84 -12.38
C LEU A 113 -3.32 -14.70 -12.03
N VAL A 114 -3.56 -14.52 -10.73
CA VAL A 114 -4.23 -13.33 -10.21
C VAL A 114 -3.35 -12.12 -10.47
N ASP A 115 -3.90 -11.12 -11.14
CA ASP A 115 -3.29 -9.79 -11.31
C ASP A 115 -4.03 -8.80 -10.42
N LEU A 116 -3.29 -8.07 -9.58
CA LEU A 116 -3.86 -7.05 -8.69
C LEU A 116 -4.25 -5.77 -9.44
N VAL A 117 -3.69 -5.56 -10.64
CA VAL A 117 -3.97 -4.38 -11.44
C VAL A 117 -5.04 -4.70 -12.47
N ASP A 118 -6.19 -4.03 -12.37
CA ASP A 118 -7.24 -4.14 -13.37
C ASP A 118 -6.85 -3.45 -14.68
N GLN A 119 -7.10 -4.11 -15.81
CA GLN A 119 -6.74 -3.59 -17.14
C GLN A 119 -7.28 -2.17 -17.43
N GLY A 120 -8.47 -1.84 -16.91
CA GLY A 120 -9.10 -0.53 -17.11
C GLY A 120 -8.39 0.62 -16.40
N VAL A 121 -7.52 0.34 -15.43
CA VAL A 121 -6.80 1.35 -14.64
C VAL A 121 -5.28 1.21 -14.72
N ARG A 122 -4.74 0.30 -15.55
CA ARG A 122 -3.31 -0.06 -15.55
C ARG A 122 -2.35 1.11 -15.75
N ASP A 123 -2.75 2.13 -16.51
CA ASP A 123 -1.90 3.29 -16.82
C ASP A 123 -1.99 4.39 -15.76
N HIS A 124 -2.84 4.20 -14.75
CA HIS A 124 -3.08 5.14 -13.66
C HIS A 124 -3.40 4.41 -12.35
N PHE A 125 -2.91 3.19 -12.16
CA PHE A 125 -3.27 2.33 -11.03
C PHE A 125 -2.77 2.90 -9.72
N LEU A 126 -1.49 3.27 -9.67
CA LEU A 126 -0.84 3.91 -8.55
C LEU A 126 -0.29 5.26 -9.00
N TRP A 127 -0.37 6.26 -8.13
CA TRP A 127 0.37 7.51 -8.26
C TRP A 127 0.85 7.93 -6.88
N ILE A 128 2.11 8.33 -6.77
CA ILE A 128 2.71 8.92 -5.58
C ILE A 128 3.54 10.11 -6.06
N GLY A 129 3.37 11.28 -5.45
CA GLY A 129 4.08 12.47 -5.90
C GLY A 129 3.79 13.71 -5.07
N TYR A 130 4.32 14.82 -5.55
CA TYR A 130 4.04 16.14 -5.00
C TYR A 130 3.14 16.90 -5.96
N THR A 131 2.12 17.55 -5.42
CA THR A 131 1.14 18.30 -6.19
C THR A 131 0.95 19.70 -5.62
N THR A 132 0.90 20.67 -6.52
CA THR A 132 0.49 22.05 -6.25
C THR A 132 -0.98 22.27 -6.59
N ASN A 133 -1.65 21.27 -7.20
CA ASN A 133 -3.04 21.35 -7.60
C ASN A 133 -3.96 21.12 -6.39
N LYS A 134 -4.97 21.99 -6.26
CA LYS A 134 -6.02 21.84 -5.23
C LYS A 134 -6.81 20.53 -5.36
N SER A 135 -6.93 19.99 -6.58
CA SER A 135 -7.56 18.69 -6.84
C SER A 135 -6.79 17.51 -6.26
N GLY A 136 -5.51 17.68 -5.93
CA GLY A 136 -4.65 16.61 -5.42
C GLY A 136 -4.08 15.67 -6.49
N GLU A 137 -4.26 15.98 -7.78
CA GLU A 137 -3.78 15.14 -8.89
C GLU A 137 -2.98 15.96 -9.90
N ASN A 138 -1.87 15.39 -10.38
CA ASN A 138 -1.12 15.89 -11.53
C ASN A 138 -1.31 14.92 -12.70
N GLU A 139 -1.15 15.42 -13.92
CA GLU A 139 -0.95 14.54 -15.07
C GLU A 139 0.29 13.66 -14.87
N SER A 140 0.25 12.43 -15.38
CA SER A 140 1.41 11.56 -15.38
C SER A 140 2.49 12.13 -16.30
N GLU A 141 3.70 12.27 -15.77
CA GLU A 141 4.87 12.74 -16.51
C GLU A 141 5.78 11.57 -16.86
N ILE A 142 6.39 11.59 -18.03
CA ILE A 142 7.42 10.61 -18.39
C ILE A 142 8.70 10.96 -17.65
N LEU A 143 9.15 10.07 -16.77
CA LEU A 143 10.41 10.24 -16.04
C LEU A 143 11.52 9.40 -16.67
N GLU A 144 12.75 9.87 -16.57
CA GLU A 144 13.94 9.09 -16.92
C GLU A 144 14.14 7.95 -15.95
N THR A 145 14.75 6.87 -16.44
CA THR A 145 15.22 5.77 -15.61
C THR A 145 16.32 5.00 -16.34
N ASN A 146 17.36 4.65 -15.59
CA ASN A 146 18.42 3.75 -16.06
C ASN A 146 18.15 2.28 -15.72
N ALA A 147 16.99 1.99 -15.12
CA ALA A 147 16.64 0.64 -14.71
C ALA A 147 16.44 -0.27 -15.93
N THR A 148 16.94 -1.50 -15.81
CA THR A 148 16.67 -2.61 -16.72
C THR A 148 15.70 -3.58 -16.07
N ASP A 149 15.26 -4.59 -16.82
CA ASP A 149 14.49 -5.68 -16.25
C ASP A 149 15.23 -6.34 -15.08
N LEU A 150 14.49 -6.66 -14.03
CA LEU A 150 14.99 -7.26 -12.80
C LEU A 150 14.46 -8.68 -12.66
N LYS A 151 15.36 -9.64 -12.52
CA LYS A 151 15.04 -10.99 -12.09
C LYS A 151 15.76 -11.27 -10.79
N LEU A 152 15.00 -11.44 -9.72
CA LEU A 152 15.49 -11.68 -8.37
C LEU A 152 15.12 -13.09 -7.95
N ASP A 153 16.06 -13.78 -7.33
CA ASP A 153 15.84 -15.06 -6.67
C ASP A 153 15.69 -14.84 -5.15
N ARG A 154 15.31 -15.89 -4.42
CA ARG A 154 15.02 -15.80 -2.98
C ARG A 154 16.18 -15.22 -2.15
N ASN A 155 17.43 -15.44 -2.60
CA ASN A 155 18.64 -14.99 -1.92
C ASN A 155 19.21 -13.68 -2.47
N SER A 156 18.57 -13.07 -3.49
CA SER A 156 19.02 -11.78 -4.01
C SER A 156 18.87 -10.69 -2.94
N PRO A 157 19.79 -9.72 -2.85
CA PRO A 157 19.55 -8.54 -2.03
C PRO A 157 18.41 -7.71 -2.63
N PRO A 158 17.74 -6.86 -1.82
CA PRO A 158 16.78 -5.90 -2.36
C PRO A 158 17.40 -5.02 -3.44
N LYS A 159 16.60 -4.63 -4.44
CA LYS A 159 17.03 -3.77 -5.56
C LYS A 159 16.14 -2.55 -5.68
N GLU A 160 16.73 -1.44 -6.09
CA GLU A 160 16.04 -0.15 -6.22
C GLU A 160 15.87 0.21 -7.69
N ILE A 161 14.67 0.64 -8.05
CA ILE A 161 14.35 1.21 -9.36
C ILE A 161 14.14 2.69 -9.14
N ARG A 162 15.03 3.49 -9.73
CA ARG A 162 15.00 4.95 -9.65
C ARG A 162 14.41 5.55 -10.91
N PHE A 163 13.48 6.49 -10.73
CA PHE A 163 12.92 7.37 -11.75
C PHE A 163 13.22 8.81 -11.38
N TYR A 164 13.56 9.65 -12.36
CA TYR A 164 13.88 11.04 -12.09
C TYR A 164 13.59 11.95 -13.28
N GLY A 165 13.44 13.25 -13.03
CA GLY A 165 13.22 14.21 -14.10
C GLY A 165 12.68 15.54 -13.61
N LYS A 166 12.56 16.50 -14.53
CA LYS A 166 11.87 17.76 -14.27
C LYS A 166 10.38 17.60 -14.55
N THR A 167 9.56 18.10 -13.63
CA THR A 167 8.12 18.19 -13.80
C THR A 167 7.76 19.38 -14.69
N LYS A 168 6.52 19.41 -15.21
CA LYS A 168 5.97 20.55 -15.95
C LYS A 168 5.93 21.83 -15.12
N THR A 169 5.94 21.72 -13.80
CA THR A 169 5.99 22.85 -12.85
C THR A 169 7.42 23.34 -12.58
N GLY A 170 8.43 22.73 -13.20
CA GLY A 170 9.85 23.10 -13.03
C GLY A 170 10.51 22.52 -11.77
N LEU A 171 9.82 21.66 -11.02
CA LEU A 171 10.41 20.94 -9.89
C LEU A 171 11.23 19.75 -10.40
N TYR A 172 12.33 19.43 -9.74
CA TYR A 172 13.02 18.16 -9.99
C TYR A 172 12.49 17.10 -9.04
N VAL A 173 12.10 15.94 -9.56
CA VAL A 173 11.57 14.81 -8.77
C VAL A 173 12.47 13.59 -8.92
N GLU A 174 12.69 12.90 -7.81
CA GLU A 174 13.26 11.54 -7.77
C GLU A 174 12.22 10.61 -7.11
N LYS A 175 11.94 9.47 -7.74
CA LYS A 175 11.08 8.41 -7.20
C LYS A 175 11.83 7.10 -7.19
N ASP A 176 11.99 6.54 -6.00
CA ASP A 176 12.72 5.30 -5.78
C ASP A 176 11.75 4.21 -5.34
N LEU A 177 11.78 3.05 -6.01
CA LEU A 177 11.00 1.86 -5.65
C LEU A 177 11.96 0.74 -5.24
N LYS A 178 11.93 0.36 -3.96
CA LYS A 178 12.74 -0.73 -3.42
C LYS A 178 11.97 -2.04 -3.44
N ILE A 179 12.51 -2.99 -4.18
CA ILE A 179 11.97 -4.31 -4.44
C ILE A 179 12.67 -5.34 -3.57
N TYR A 180 11.88 -6.18 -2.91
CA TYR A 180 12.34 -7.28 -2.09
C TYR A 180 11.92 -8.62 -2.74
N PRO A 181 12.79 -9.64 -2.80
CA PRO A 181 12.43 -10.92 -3.39
C PRO A 181 11.54 -11.79 -2.49
N ASP A 182 11.52 -11.53 -1.19
CA ASP A 182 10.93 -12.41 -0.17
C ASP A 182 9.58 -11.93 0.38
N ARG A 183 9.07 -10.78 -0.09
CA ARG A 183 7.82 -10.16 0.38
C ARG A 183 7.10 -9.42 -0.74
N TYR A 184 5.83 -9.07 -0.50
CA TYR A 184 5.00 -8.31 -1.44
C TYR A 184 5.12 -6.79 -1.27
N GLN A 185 5.67 -6.33 -0.15
CA GLN A 185 5.89 -4.91 0.13
C GLN A 185 6.93 -4.32 -0.84
N ILE A 186 6.63 -3.13 -1.36
CA ILE A 186 7.55 -2.28 -2.11
C ILE A 186 7.67 -0.98 -1.33
N ASP A 187 8.88 -0.59 -0.98
CA ASP A 187 9.09 0.72 -0.35
C ASP A 187 9.20 1.77 -1.44
N GLY A 188 8.44 2.87 -1.29
CA GLY A 188 8.46 4.00 -2.22
C GLY A 188 8.99 5.26 -1.54
N ARG A 189 10.01 5.89 -2.11
CA ARG A 189 10.48 7.22 -1.67
C ARG A 189 10.25 8.24 -2.78
N VAL A 190 9.69 9.39 -2.42
CA VAL A 190 9.60 10.54 -3.32
C VAL A 190 10.39 11.70 -2.73
N LYS A 191 11.31 12.24 -3.53
CA LYS A 191 12.06 13.44 -3.21
C LYS A 191 11.77 14.50 -4.26
N VAL A 192 11.56 15.73 -3.80
CA VAL A 192 11.27 16.87 -4.66
C VAL A 192 12.24 17.98 -4.31
N VAL A 193 12.85 18.57 -5.34
CA VAL A 193 13.81 19.65 -5.23
C VAL A 193 13.28 20.83 -6.03
N ASN A 194 13.01 21.93 -5.34
CA ASN A 194 12.74 23.20 -5.99
C ASN A 194 14.08 23.87 -6.31
N GLN A 195 14.39 23.96 -7.60
CA GLN A 195 15.61 24.62 -8.10
C GLN A 195 15.35 26.07 -8.55
N GLY A 196 14.10 26.52 -8.46
CA GLY A 196 13.69 27.87 -8.83
C GLY A 196 13.91 28.89 -7.70
N PRO A 197 13.94 30.20 -8.03
CA PRO A 197 14.13 31.26 -7.04
C PRO A 197 12.87 31.54 -6.19
N GLN A 198 11.70 31.05 -6.61
CA GLN A 198 10.43 31.26 -5.94
C GLN A 198 10.08 30.04 -5.08
N SER A 199 9.51 30.27 -3.90
CA SER A 199 8.97 29.18 -3.07
C SER A 199 7.76 28.54 -3.75
N VAL A 200 7.64 27.21 -3.65
CA VAL A 200 6.52 26.44 -4.22
C VAL A 200 5.76 25.76 -3.10
N GLU A 201 4.52 26.17 -2.88
CA GLU A 201 3.62 25.55 -1.91
C GLU A 201 2.87 24.37 -2.54
N GLY A 202 2.67 23.31 -1.76
CA GLY A 202 2.04 22.09 -2.22
C GLY A 202 2.10 20.99 -1.16
N ARG A 203 1.81 19.76 -1.57
CA ARG A 203 1.76 18.61 -0.66
C ARG A 203 2.15 17.33 -1.36
N PHE A 204 2.65 16.37 -0.58
CA PHE A 204 2.71 14.99 -1.03
C PHE A 204 1.31 14.39 -1.04
N ALA A 205 1.03 13.61 -2.07
CA ALA A 205 -0.22 12.89 -2.21
C ALA A 205 0.05 11.54 -2.87
N ALA A 206 -0.85 10.60 -2.58
CA ALA A 206 -0.81 9.28 -3.15
C ALA A 206 -2.23 8.83 -3.49
N ARG A 207 -2.34 7.97 -4.51
CA ARG A 207 -3.61 7.49 -5.02
C ARG A 207 -3.45 6.05 -5.50
N VAL A 208 -4.38 5.20 -5.11
CA VAL A 208 -4.59 3.88 -5.69
C VAL A 208 -5.97 3.83 -6.34
N ASN A 209 -6.02 3.32 -7.57
CA ASN A 209 -7.25 3.12 -8.33
C ASN A 209 -7.62 1.65 -8.39
N GLY A 210 -8.92 1.39 -8.50
CA GLY A 210 -9.44 0.06 -8.70
C GLY A 210 -10.71 0.11 -9.53
N MET A 211 -11.10 -1.04 -10.07
CA MET A 211 -12.34 -1.17 -10.83
C MET A 211 -13.45 -1.77 -9.97
N PRO A 212 -14.72 -1.38 -10.21
CA PRO A 212 -15.84 -2.12 -9.65
C PRO A 212 -15.84 -3.57 -10.17
N PRO A 213 -16.45 -4.51 -9.44
CA PRO A 213 -16.56 -5.90 -9.90
C PRO A 213 -17.30 -5.98 -11.23
N LYS A 214 -16.82 -6.85 -12.15
CA LYS A 214 -17.33 -6.97 -13.53
C LYS A 214 -18.76 -7.51 -13.61
N LYS A 215 -19.20 -8.27 -12.61
CA LYS A 215 -20.56 -8.83 -12.52
C LYS A 215 -21.21 -8.33 -11.24
N LYS A 216 -22.55 -8.25 -11.25
CA LYS A 216 -23.32 -8.07 -10.01
C LYS A 216 -23.04 -9.28 -9.13
N GLU A 217 -22.28 -9.01 -8.10
CA GLU A 217 -21.91 -9.96 -7.08
C GLU A 217 -23.13 -10.30 -6.22
N GLY A 218 -23.33 -11.59 -5.94
CA GLY A 218 -24.41 -12.06 -5.06
C GLY A 218 -24.20 -11.60 -3.62
N TYR A 219 -25.18 -11.85 -2.75
CA TYR A 219 -25.14 -11.39 -1.35
C TYR A 219 -23.89 -11.85 -0.57
N TYR A 220 -23.32 -13.01 -0.92
CA TYR A 220 -22.14 -13.61 -0.28
C TYR A 220 -20.82 -13.33 -1.00
N ALA A 221 -20.81 -12.41 -1.96
CA ALA A 221 -19.57 -12.08 -2.64
C ALA A 221 -18.59 -11.34 -1.72
N PRO A 222 -17.28 -11.59 -1.87
CA PRO A 222 -16.25 -10.84 -1.17
C PRO A 222 -16.36 -9.33 -1.43
N PHE A 223 -15.95 -8.52 -0.45
CA PHE A 223 -15.92 -7.08 -0.61
C PHE A 223 -14.95 -6.65 -1.72
N THR A 224 -15.43 -5.79 -2.62
CA THR A 224 -14.61 -5.05 -3.59
C THR A 224 -14.88 -3.56 -3.45
N GLY A 225 -13.86 -2.77 -3.11
CA GLY A 225 -14.02 -1.35 -2.78
C GLY A 225 -12.73 -0.70 -2.29
N LEU A 226 -12.84 0.57 -1.91
CA LEU A 226 -11.76 1.28 -1.23
C LEU A 226 -11.91 1.11 0.28
N VAL A 227 -10.80 0.97 0.98
CA VAL A 227 -10.74 0.82 2.44
C VAL A 227 -9.68 1.76 2.98
N ALA A 228 -9.89 2.36 4.14
CA ALA A 228 -8.90 3.18 4.81
C ALA A 228 -8.90 2.93 6.31
N LEU A 229 -7.72 3.03 6.94
CA LEU A 229 -7.60 3.17 8.39
C LEU A 229 -7.34 4.64 8.69
N ALA A 230 -8.30 5.27 9.35
CA ALA A 230 -8.25 6.68 9.72
C ALA A 230 -8.66 6.84 11.18
N ASP A 231 -7.82 7.51 11.96
CA ASP A 231 -8.03 7.75 13.39
C ASP A 231 -8.27 6.43 14.16
N GLY A 232 -7.55 5.37 13.79
CA GLY A 232 -7.67 4.03 14.40
C GLY A 232 -8.93 3.26 14.00
N LYS A 233 -9.74 3.77 13.06
CA LYS A 233 -10.99 3.11 12.61
C LYS A 233 -10.94 2.74 11.12
N ILE A 234 -11.34 1.52 10.82
CA ILE A 234 -11.48 1.05 9.44
C ILE A 234 -12.75 1.65 8.83
N LYS A 235 -12.61 2.25 7.64
CA LYS A 235 -13.68 2.86 6.85
C LYS A 235 -13.73 2.21 5.47
N GLU A 236 -14.86 1.63 5.10
CA GLU A 236 -15.09 0.94 3.83
C GLU A 236 -15.97 1.75 2.87
N PHE A 237 -15.59 1.78 1.59
CA PHE A 237 -16.24 2.54 0.54
C PHE A 237 -16.51 1.66 -0.69
N LYS A 238 -17.77 1.23 -0.84
CA LYS A 238 -18.23 0.45 -2.00
C LYS A 238 -18.38 1.33 -3.24
N PHE A 239 -18.08 0.79 -4.42
CA PHE A 239 -18.40 1.43 -5.70
C PHE A 239 -19.93 1.52 -5.88
N LYS A 240 -20.50 2.74 -5.80
CA LYS A 240 -21.93 3.01 -6.07
C LYS A 240 -22.10 3.81 -7.36
N LYS A 241 -23.21 3.57 -8.09
CA LYS A 241 -23.52 4.22 -9.39
C LYS A 241 -23.65 5.74 -9.35
N LYS A 242 -23.95 6.32 -8.17
CA LYS A 242 -23.97 7.77 -7.92
C LYS A 242 -22.93 8.07 -6.85
N LYS A 243 -21.83 8.72 -7.22
CA LYS A 243 -20.75 9.11 -6.29
C LYS A 243 -21.03 10.51 -5.72
N PRO A 244 -21.02 10.72 -4.41
CA PRO A 244 -20.26 11.82 -3.87
C PRO A 244 -18.79 11.38 -3.77
N LYS A 245 -17.85 12.28 -4.12
CA LYS A 245 -16.50 12.22 -3.56
C LYS A 245 -16.69 12.21 -2.04
N LYS A 246 -16.17 11.20 -1.37
CA LYS A 246 -16.14 11.17 0.09
C LYS A 246 -14.74 11.53 0.49
N ASP A 247 -14.57 12.77 0.92
CA ASP A 247 -13.32 13.21 1.47
C ASP A 247 -13.16 12.58 2.86
N LEU A 248 -11.96 12.11 3.13
CA LEU A 248 -11.59 11.51 4.40
C LEU A 248 -10.44 12.33 4.96
N GLU A 249 -10.72 13.01 6.06
CA GLU A 249 -9.76 13.84 6.77
C GLU A 249 -9.45 13.20 8.14
N GLY A 250 -8.29 13.55 8.69
CA GLY A 250 -7.79 12.99 9.96
C GLY A 250 -6.42 12.34 9.81
N ASN A 251 -6.02 11.57 10.82
CA ASN A 251 -4.78 10.81 10.80
C ASN A 251 -4.97 9.55 9.93
N LEU A 252 -4.59 9.64 8.65
CA LEU A 252 -4.67 8.54 7.69
C LEU A 252 -3.46 7.62 7.84
N GLN A 253 -3.69 6.42 8.39
CA GLN A 253 -2.64 5.43 8.63
C GLN A 253 -2.39 4.56 7.39
N TRP A 254 -3.42 4.28 6.60
CA TRP A 254 -3.29 3.71 5.25
C TRP A 254 -4.58 3.85 4.47
N VAL A 255 -4.44 3.80 3.14
CA VAL A 255 -5.56 3.71 2.18
C VAL A 255 -5.31 2.53 1.25
N ALA A 256 -6.37 1.85 0.83
CA ALA A 256 -6.24 0.63 0.05
C ALA A 256 -7.37 0.45 -0.95
N TYR A 257 -7.05 -0.24 -2.04
CA TYR A 257 -8.02 -0.90 -2.89
C TYR A 257 -8.06 -2.39 -2.50
N GLN A 258 -9.23 -2.87 -2.10
CA GLN A 258 -9.48 -4.27 -1.83
C GLN A 258 -10.34 -4.87 -2.93
N LYS A 259 -9.96 -6.07 -3.37
CA LYS A 259 -10.70 -6.85 -4.35
C LYS A 259 -10.56 -8.31 -4.03
N ASN A 260 -11.68 -8.95 -3.71
CA ASN A 260 -11.68 -10.34 -3.26
C ASN A 260 -10.65 -10.52 -2.12
N TYR A 261 -10.06 -11.71 -2.01
CA TYR A 261 -9.06 -12.10 -1.02
C TYR A 261 -7.74 -11.28 -1.06
N PHE A 262 -7.67 -10.17 -1.81
CA PHE A 262 -6.45 -9.40 -2.04
C PHE A 262 -6.66 -7.91 -1.74
N ILE A 263 -5.57 -7.26 -1.34
CA ILE A 263 -5.52 -5.83 -1.00
C ILE A 263 -4.25 -5.21 -1.58
N CYS A 264 -4.39 -4.00 -2.13
CA CYS A 264 -3.28 -3.12 -2.46
C CYS A 264 -3.40 -1.87 -1.60
N ALA A 265 -2.45 -1.69 -0.68
CA ALA A 265 -2.46 -0.60 0.29
C ALA A 265 -1.28 0.35 0.06
N ILE A 266 -1.52 1.63 0.32
CA ILE A 266 -0.52 2.68 0.48
C ILE A 266 -0.47 3.01 1.96
N VAL A 267 0.72 2.86 2.55
CA VAL A 267 0.99 3.14 3.95
C VAL A 267 1.98 4.31 3.99
N PRO A 268 1.54 5.53 4.36
CA PRO A 268 2.45 6.67 4.53
C PRO A 268 3.36 6.45 5.75
N GLU A 269 4.60 6.93 5.64
CA GLU A 269 5.58 7.06 6.73
C GLU A 269 5.86 8.53 7.02
#